data_AF-A0A2N2ITF9-F1
#
_entry.id   AF-A0A2N2ITF9-F1
#
_cell.length_a   1.000
_cell.length_b   1.000
_cell.length_c   1.000
_cell.angle_alpha   90.00
_cell.angle_beta   90.00
_cell.angle_gamma   90.00
#
_symmetry.space_group_name_H-M   'P 1'
#
loop_
_entity.id
_entity.type
_entity.pdbx_description
1 polymer ?
#
loop_
_entity_poly.entity_id
_entity_poly.type
_entity_poly.pdbx_seq_one_letter_code
_entity_poly.pdbx_strand_id
1 'polypeptide(L)' 'MSDPRSQGPMTSTTTVTPTLFFSEYIEGSSSNKAVEIYNPTGADVNLTGCSVRVYANGNSTTTNITNLTATVAN' A
#
# COMPACT_ATOMS: atom_id res chain seq x y z
N MET A 1 37.93 -30.22 17.76
CA MET A 1 37.37 -29.41 16.66
C MET A 1 35.87 -29.64 16.67
N SER A 2 35.15 -28.90 17.52
CA SER A 2 33.69 -29.01 17.61
C SER A 2 33.11 -28.09 16.55
N ASP A 3 32.35 -28.64 15.60
CA ASP A 3 31.70 -27.90 14.53
C ASP A 3 30.65 -26.94 15.12
N PRO A 4 30.70 -25.61 14.87
CA PRO A 4 29.75 -24.65 15.43
C PRO A 4 28.45 -24.48 14.62
N ARG A 5 28.12 -25.34 13.65
CA ARG A 5 26.92 -25.14 12.80
C ARG A 5 25.66 -25.91 13.18
N SER A 6 25.42 -26.15 14.46
CA SER A 6 24.04 -26.43 14.91
C SER A 6 23.31 -25.11 15.13
N GLN A 7 22.85 -24.49 14.05
CA GLN A 7 21.77 -23.51 14.16
C GLN A 7 20.49 -24.22 13.72
N GLY A 8 19.54 -24.29 14.66
CA GLY A 8 18.16 -24.67 14.36
C GLY A 8 17.55 -23.78 13.28
N PRO A 9 16.30 -24.05 12.86
CA PRO A 9 15.71 -23.41 11.69
C PRO A 9 15.83 -21.89 11.80
N MET A 10 16.51 -21.25 10.84
CA MET A 10 16.57 -19.79 10.71
C MET A 10 15.21 -19.29 10.24
N THR A 11 14.22 -19.29 11.13
CA THR A 11 12.95 -18.58 10.92
C THR A 11 13.12 -17.15 11.40
N SER A 12 13.91 -16.36 10.67
CA SER A 12 13.80 -14.90 10.75
C SER A 12 12.48 -14.52 10.10
N THR A 13 11.38 -14.68 10.83
CA THR A 13 10.08 -14.16 10.44
C THR A 13 10.20 -12.64 10.48
N THR A 14 10.52 -12.04 9.34
CA THR A 14 10.36 -10.61 9.16
C THR A 14 8.87 -10.32 9.30
N THR A 15 8.46 -9.90 10.49
CA THR A 15 7.11 -9.40 10.72
C THR A 15 6.94 -8.15 9.88
N VAL A 16 6.31 -8.31 8.71
CA VAL A 16 5.84 -7.16 7.93
C VAL A 16 4.67 -6.60 8.70
N THR A 17 4.84 -5.38 9.24
CA THR A 17 3.69 -4.62 9.74
C THR A 17 2.77 -4.39 8.55
N PRO A 18 1.51 -4.88 8.58
CA PRO A 18 0.58 -4.63 7.50
C PRO A 18 0.38 -3.13 7.35
N THR A 19 0.40 -2.63 6.12
CA THR A 19 0.13 -1.22 5.81
C THR A 19 -0.93 -1.14 4.73
N LEU A 20 -1.54 0.04 4.58
CA LEU A 20 -2.40 0.32 3.44
C LEU A 20 -1.65 0.04 2.12
N PHE A 21 -2.35 -0.48 1.12
CA PHE A 21 -1.85 -0.60 -0.24
C PHE A 21 -2.99 -0.48 -1.26
N PHE A 22 -2.64 -0.20 -2.52
CA PHE A 22 -3.60 -0.25 -3.60
C PHE A 22 -3.84 -1.70 -4.02
N SER A 23 -5.04 -2.22 -3.77
CA SER A 23 -5.41 -3.61 -4.09
C SER A 23 -5.93 -3.77 -5.51
N GLU A 24 -6.51 -2.72 -6.09
CA GLU A 24 -7.06 -2.74 -7.45
C GLU A 24 -6.81 -1.41 -8.18
N TYR A 25 -6.63 -1.51 -9.50
CA TYR A 25 -6.66 -0.40 -10.44
C TYR A 25 -7.66 -0.70 -11.54
N ILE A 26 -8.70 0.13 -11.64
CA ILE A 26 -9.73 0.00 -12.67
C ILE A 26 -9.41 0.95 -13.82
N GLU A 27 -9.20 0.37 -14.99
CA GLU A 27 -9.07 1.08 -16.25
C GLU A 27 -10.39 1.05 -17.01
N GLY A 28 -11.26 2.02 -16.72
CA GLY A 28 -12.48 2.22 -17.49
C GLY A 28 -12.25 3.00 -18.77
N SER A 29 -13.31 3.23 -19.53
CA SER A 29 -13.26 4.03 -20.75
C SER A 29 -13.01 5.51 -20.44
N SER A 30 -12.22 6.19 -21.28
CA SER A 30 -11.92 7.63 -21.16
C SER A 30 -11.26 7.97 -19.80
N SER A 31 -11.75 8.97 -19.09
CA SER A 31 -11.26 9.41 -17.78
C SER A 31 -11.89 8.65 -16.60
N ASN A 32 -12.63 7.57 -16.85
CA ASN A 32 -13.22 6.75 -15.78
C ASN A 32 -12.17 5.76 -15.25
N LYS A 33 -11.42 6.19 -14.23
CA LYS A 33 -10.37 5.40 -13.57
C LYS A 33 -10.62 5.39 -12.08
N ALA A 34 -10.34 4.28 -11.43
CA ALA A 34 -10.44 4.15 -9.98
C ALA A 34 -9.28 3.35 -9.40
N VAL A 35 -9.00 3.58 -8.12
CA VAL A 35 -8.09 2.77 -7.31
C VAL A 35 -8.84 2.31 -6.06
N GLU A 36 -8.60 1.07 -5.65
CA GLU A 36 -9.04 0.56 -4.35
C GLU A 36 -7.89 0.67 -3.33
N ILE A 37 -8.19 1.14 -2.13
CA ILE A 37 -7.25 1.13 -0.99
C ILE A 37 -7.73 0.06 -0.01
N TYR A 38 -6.92 -0.96 0.20
CA TYR A 38 -7.20 -2.00 1.19
C TYR A 38 -6.46 -1.76 2.50
N ASN A 39 -7.12 -2.05 3.62
CA ASN A 39 -6.61 -1.86 4.97
C ASN A 39 -6.44 -3.19 5.74
N PRO A 40 -5.26 -3.82 5.69
CA PRO A 40 -4.96 -5.04 6.44
C PRO A 40 -4.48 -4.79 7.89
N THR A 41 -4.54 -3.55 8.40
CA THR A 41 -3.80 -3.17 9.62
C THR A 41 -4.42 -3.69 10.93
N GLY A 42 -5.66 -4.19 10.90
CA GLY A 42 -6.39 -4.60 12.10
C GLY A 42 -7.01 -3.44 12.88
N ALA A 43 -6.92 -2.21 12.36
CA ALA A 43 -7.53 -1.01 12.94
C ALA A 43 -8.00 -0.04 11.84
N ASP A 44 -8.94 0.84 12.19
CA ASP A 44 -9.40 1.92 11.31
C ASP A 44 -8.26 2.92 11.03
N VAL A 45 -8.12 3.32 9.76
CA VAL A 45 -7.07 4.27 9.34
C VAL A 45 -7.69 5.55 8.79
N ASN A 46 -7.43 6.68 9.45
CA ASN A 46 -7.83 8.01 8.98
C ASN A 46 -6.86 8.51 7.90
N LEU A 47 -7.39 8.86 6.72
CA LEU A 47 -6.62 9.32 5.56
C LEU A 47 -6.51 10.84 5.45
N THR A 48 -6.97 11.61 6.44
CA THR A 48 -6.84 13.06 6.43
C THR A 48 -5.38 13.48 6.30
N GLY A 49 -5.05 14.22 5.26
CA GLY A 49 -3.68 14.62 4.93
C GLY A 49 -2.95 13.68 3.95
N CYS A 50 -3.55 12.55 3.60
CA CYS A 50 -3.10 11.70 2.50
C CYS A 50 -3.69 12.18 1.16
N SER A 51 -2.99 11.88 0.07
CA SER A 51 -3.44 12.20 -1.29
C SER A 51 -3.10 11.09 -2.27
N VAL A 52 -4.01 10.78 -3.19
CA VAL A 52 -3.68 10.01 -4.40
C VAL A 52 -3.15 10.98 -5.45
N ARG A 53 -1.95 10.69 -5.96
CA ARG A 53 -1.25 11.51 -6.97
C ARG A 53 -1.08 10.72 -8.25
N VAL A 54 -1.68 11.18 -9.33
CA VAL A 54 -1.63 10.50 -10.62
C VAL A 54 -0.58 11.15 -11.51
N TYR A 55 0.32 10.34 -12.04
CA TYR A 55 1.33 10.71 -13.03
C TYR A 55 0.97 10.04 -14.35
N ALA A 56 0.16 10.71 -15.17
CA ALA A 56 -0.35 10.11 -16.40
C ALA A 56 0.69 10.12 -17.53
N ASN A 57 0.67 9.08 -18.37
CA ASN A 57 1.43 8.99 -19.62
C ASN A 57 2.95 9.23 -19.46
N GLY A 58 3.53 8.75 -18.35
CA GLY A 58 4.95 8.89 -18.07
C GLY A 58 5.41 10.29 -17.66
N ASN A 59 4.47 11.18 -17.32
CA ASN A 59 4.80 12.52 -16.83
C ASN A 59 5.50 12.45 -15.46
N SER A 60 6.49 13.32 -15.22
CA SER A 60 7.17 13.49 -13.92
C SER A 60 6.42 14.42 -12.97
N THR A 61 5.35 15.07 -13.45
CA THR A 61 4.48 15.94 -12.67
C THR A 61 3.09 15.34 -12.53
N THR A 62 2.42 15.65 -11.41
CA THR A 62 1.08 15.14 -11.14
C THR A 62 0.07 15.79 -12.07
N THR A 63 -0.70 14.99 -12.78
CA THR A 63 -1.81 15.47 -13.62
C THR A 63 -3.09 15.63 -12.82
N ASN A 64 -3.29 14.79 -11.79
CA ASN A 64 -4.41 14.88 -10.85
C ASN A 64 -3.93 14.61 -9.42
N ILE A 65 -4.49 15.36 -8.47
CA ILE A 65 -4.29 15.15 -7.03
C ILE A 65 -5.68 15.07 -6.39
N THR A 66 -5.95 13.96 -5.71
CA THR A 66 -7.17 13.75 -4.93
C THR A 66 -6.81 13.70 -3.45
N ASN A 67 -7.22 14.71 -2.69
CA ASN A 67 -7.03 14.73 -1.24
C ASN A 67 -8.06 13.80 -0.58
N LEU A 68 -7.59 12.97 0.35
CA LEU A 68 -8.44 12.03 1.08
C LEU A 68 -8.79 12.61 2.44
N THR A 69 -10.02 12.39 2.90
CA THR A 69 -10.52 12.90 4.18
C THR A 69 -11.32 11.86 4.97
N ALA A 70 -11.42 10.64 4.45
CA ALA A 70 -12.22 9.57 5.05
C ALA A 70 -11.36 8.63 5.90
N THR A 71 -12.04 7.82 6.71
CA THR A 71 -11.44 6.69 7.43
C THR A 71 -11.73 5.41 6.65
N VAL A 72 -10.73 4.55 6.49
CA VAL A 72 -10.90 3.19 5.95
C VAL A 72 -10.97 2.24 7.13
N ALA A 73 -12.09 1.55 7.27
CA ALA A 73 -12.25 0.54 8.31
C ALA A 73 -11.35 -0.66 8.06
N ASN A 74 -11.11 -1.48 9.09
CA ASN A 74 -10.49 -2.79 8.91
C ASN A 74 -11.47 -3.82 8.33
#